data_AF-A0A9Q8ZH51-F1
#
_entry.id   AF-A0A9Q8ZH51-F1
#
_cell.length_a   1.000
_cell.length_b   1.000
_cell.length_c   1.000
_cell.angle_alpha   90.00
_cell.angle_beta   90.00
_cell.angle_gamma   90.00
#
_symmetry.space_group_name_H-M   'P 1'
#
loop_
_entity.id
_entity.type
_entity.pdbx_description
1 polymer ?
#
loop_
_entity_poly.entity_id
_entity_poly.type
_entity_poly.pdbx_seq_one_letter_code
_entity_poly.pdbx_strand_id
1 'polypeptide(L)'
;MSPNHLLSVLPCAVTPTLAQGAKVAFPAEYIIEHILKLSIYLIGLSNASKFFKRVSVDPYIPSLYTLLDRLHSKQLVPSRLPWGFQSVEHIMARIHLRADKEAAFRPLADFEDIYYALLARMQEVAQLIDLRIQSGFNDESTIVCKGGPTLSELHACLLEYWEIFNDPRCAKALDDAVREARAQEMREEIIRQVDNRKISMDAAREQLGELFNPDVYNGILGLHFVRDWAPAIVSMYLEHKYQPVFDVEKLDESEQEIRLSRTAERRAQLAALQETRREQQTQEQPRPMREPMSAADVSDAIYEALSEEDPSKKDEVREILERLSAITMTAEEHGYQYSYEWFLREAQEYHGQFLNSTIYDVHETALDAMLNWQVKSQRVEEYSEYLRSRASQDVQNIVGHQHYHRTQNTNSADGFKGDSTTGEGYKHPEMDMTDRCLF
;
A
#
# COMPACT_ATOMS: atom_id res chain seq x y z
N MET A 1 25.04 -45.30 35.14
CA MET A 1 23.90 -44.41 34.85
C MET A 1 24.33 -43.01 35.23
N SER A 2 24.77 -42.24 34.23
CA SER A 2 25.16 -40.84 34.45
C SER A 2 23.92 -40.02 34.79
N PRO A 3 24.01 -39.03 35.68
CA PRO A 3 22.89 -38.18 36.04
C PRO A 3 22.32 -37.53 34.79
N ASN A 4 20.99 -37.56 34.65
CA ASN A 4 20.24 -36.97 33.54
C ASN A 4 20.72 -35.53 33.30
N HIS A 5 21.49 -35.30 32.23
CA HIS A 5 21.79 -33.97 31.72
C HIS A 5 20.53 -33.42 31.06
N LEU A 6 19.62 -32.91 31.88
CA LEU A 6 18.47 -32.15 31.40
C LEU A 6 18.96 -30.73 31.12
N LEU A 7 18.88 -30.32 29.86
CA LEU A 7 18.99 -28.89 29.52
C LEU A 7 17.93 -28.11 30.31
N SER A 8 18.26 -26.85 30.64
CA SER A 8 17.37 -26.00 31.42
C SER A 8 16.10 -25.72 30.62
N VAL A 9 14.93 -26.10 31.15
CA VAL A 9 13.64 -25.74 30.54
C VAL A 9 13.52 -24.21 30.49
N LEU A 10 12.96 -23.68 29.39
CA LEU A 10 12.68 -22.26 29.26
C LEU A 10 11.77 -21.78 30.43
N PRO A 11 12.10 -20.69 31.12
CA PRO A 11 11.27 -20.12 32.17
C PRO A 11 9.83 -19.82 31.70
N CYS A 12 8.88 -19.85 32.64
CA CYS A 12 7.49 -19.51 32.36
C CYS A 12 7.35 -18.13 31.71
N ALA A 13 6.41 -18.02 30.77
CA ALA A 13 6.11 -16.78 30.06
C ALA A 13 5.68 -15.66 31.02
N VAL A 14 6.10 -14.42 30.70
CA VAL A 14 5.70 -13.20 31.39
C VAL A 14 4.20 -13.00 31.30
N THR A 15 3.59 -12.64 32.42
CA THR A 15 2.15 -12.45 32.52
C THR A 15 1.77 -10.98 32.31
N PRO A 16 0.52 -10.69 31.91
CA PRO A 16 0.04 -9.31 31.78
C PRO A 16 0.26 -8.49 33.08
N THR A 17 0.00 -9.10 34.23
CA THR A 17 0.16 -8.45 35.54
C THR A 17 1.62 -8.07 35.82
N LEU A 18 2.58 -8.92 35.44
CA LEU A 18 3.99 -8.60 35.59
C LEU A 18 4.43 -7.48 34.65
N ALA A 19 3.98 -7.50 33.39
CA ALA A 19 4.28 -6.45 32.43
C ALA A 19 3.71 -5.10 32.90
N GLN A 20 2.45 -5.07 33.35
CA GLN A 20 1.81 -3.86 33.88
C GLN A 20 2.48 -3.37 35.17
N GLY A 21 2.98 -4.28 36.01
CA GLY A 21 3.69 -3.94 37.24
C GLY A 21 5.10 -3.38 37.03
N ALA A 22 5.68 -3.52 35.84
CA ALA A 22 7.00 -2.96 35.54
C ALA A 22 6.94 -1.42 35.52
N LYS A 23 7.86 -0.77 36.23
CA LYS A 23 7.91 0.70 36.33
C LYS A 23 8.64 1.35 35.16
N VAL A 24 9.53 0.61 34.50
CA VAL A 24 10.40 1.10 33.44
C VAL A 24 10.27 0.14 32.26
N ALA A 25 10.07 0.70 31.08
CA ALA A 25 10.08 -0.04 29.81
C ALA A 25 11.50 -0.08 29.23
N PHE A 26 11.83 -1.13 28.48
CA PHE A 26 13.04 -1.10 27.66
C PHE A 26 12.92 -0.08 26.51
N PRO A 27 14.04 0.47 26.02
CA PRO A 27 14.04 1.27 24.79
C PRO A 27 13.52 0.46 23.60
N ALA A 28 12.73 1.09 22.74
CA ALA A 28 12.13 0.44 21.58
C ALA A 28 13.20 -0.10 20.62
N GLU A 29 14.26 0.68 20.39
CA GLU A 29 15.36 0.36 19.48
C GLU A 29 16.09 -0.91 19.93
N TYR A 30 16.27 -1.07 21.24
CA TYR A 30 16.89 -2.26 21.82
C TYR A 30 16.05 -3.51 21.52
N ILE A 31 14.73 -3.44 21.70
CA ILE A 31 13.85 -4.58 21.43
C ILE A 31 13.82 -4.92 19.94
N ILE A 32 13.67 -3.90 19.08
CA ILE A 32 13.64 -4.04 17.62
C ILE A 32 14.93 -4.72 17.12
N GLU A 33 16.09 -4.27 17.60
CA GLU A 33 17.38 -4.83 17.24
C GLU A 33 17.45 -6.33 17.59
N HIS A 34 17.00 -6.74 18.77
CA HIS A 34 17.02 -8.13 19.19
C HIS A 34 16.02 -8.98 18.43
N ILE A 35 14.81 -8.47 18.15
CA ILE A 35 13.81 -9.17 17.34
C ILE A 35 14.38 -9.43 15.94
N LEU A 36 14.93 -8.42 15.28
CA LEU A 36 15.49 -8.55 13.93
C LEU A 36 16.67 -9.52 13.91
N LYS A 37 17.65 -9.35 14.81
CA LYS A 37 18.83 -10.22 14.89
C LYS A 37 18.46 -11.69 15.08
N LEU A 38 17.60 -12.00 16.06
CA LEU A 38 17.24 -13.39 16.33
C LEU A 38 16.37 -13.97 15.23
N SER A 39 15.45 -13.19 14.65
CA SER A 39 14.60 -13.66 13.55
C SER A 39 15.44 -14.08 12.35
N ILE A 40 16.38 -13.21 11.92
CA ILE A 40 17.31 -13.51 10.82
C ILE A 40 18.15 -14.75 11.15
N TYR A 41 18.66 -14.85 12.37
CA TYR A 41 19.46 -15.98 12.82
C TYR A 41 18.68 -17.30 12.77
N LEU A 42 17.47 -17.37 13.33
CA LEU A 42 16.67 -18.59 13.37
C LEU A 42 16.15 -19.01 11.99
N ILE A 43 15.82 -18.04 11.12
CA ILE A 43 15.47 -18.32 9.72
C ILE A 43 16.68 -18.90 8.99
N GLY A 44 17.84 -18.25 9.07
CA GLY A 44 19.08 -18.71 8.44
C GLY A 44 19.46 -20.11 8.90
N LEU A 45 19.34 -20.38 10.21
CA LEU A 45 19.59 -21.68 10.79
C LEU A 45 18.61 -22.74 10.29
N SER A 46 17.31 -22.41 10.19
CA SER A 46 16.28 -23.31 9.69
C SER A 46 16.49 -23.67 8.22
N ASN A 47 17.03 -22.74 7.41
CA ASN A 47 17.33 -22.96 6.01
C ASN A 47 18.60 -23.79 5.80
N ALA A 48 19.62 -23.60 6.65
CA ALA A 48 20.90 -24.31 6.57
C ALA A 48 20.89 -25.70 7.22
N SER A 49 19.99 -25.92 8.18
CA SER A 49 19.94 -27.14 8.99
C SER A 49 19.03 -28.20 8.40
N LYS A 50 19.38 -29.48 8.61
CA LYS A 50 18.48 -30.62 8.42
C LYS A 50 17.74 -31.02 9.70
N PHE A 51 18.06 -30.38 10.82
CA PHE A 51 17.45 -30.68 12.11
C PHE A 51 16.02 -30.14 12.16
N PHE A 52 15.83 -28.93 11.67
CA PHE A 52 14.53 -28.28 11.67
C PHE A 52 13.73 -28.63 10.42
N LYS A 53 12.41 -28.70 10.57
CA LYS A 53 11.51 -28.75 9.41
C LYS A 53 11.78 -27.50 8.57
N ARG A 54 11.93 -27.68 7.25
CA ARG A 54 12.05 -26.55 6.33
C ARG A 54 10.84 -25.65 6.52
N VAL A 55 11.10 -24.35 6.67
CA VAL A 55 10.06 -23.35 6.77
C VAL A 55 9.24 -23.40 5.48
N SER A 56 7.92 -23.44 5.60
CA SER A 56 7.05 -23.33 4.44
C SER A 56 7.33 -22.00 3.76
N VAL A 57 7.53 -22.00 2.45
CA VAL A 57 7.73 -20.78 1.65
C VAL A 57 6.38 -20.28 1.12
N ASP A 58 5.28 -20.71 1.73
CA ASP A 58 3.96 -20.22 1.39
C ASP A 58 3.83 -18.76 1.87
N PRO A 59 3.70 -17.78 0.95
CA PRO A 59 3.63 -16.37 1.30
C PRO A 59 2.33 -16.01 2.05
N TYR A 60 1.35 -16.92 2.08
CA TYR A 60 0.06 -16.72 2.74
C TYR A 60 -0.10 -17.52 4.03
N ILE A 61 1.00 -18.00 4.60
CA ILE A 61 1.05 -18.53 5.96
C ILE A 61 1.86 -17.55 6.79
N PRO A 62 1.35 -17.05 7.93
CA PRO A 62 2.03 -16.02 8.73
C PRO A 62 3.13 -16.64 9.60
N SER A 63 4.16 -17.19 8.95
CA SER A 63 5.35 -17.73 9.58
C SER A 63 6.34 -16.61 9.96
N LEU A 64 7.30 -16.91 10.84
CA LEU A 64 8.37 -15.95 11.18
C LEU A 64 9.09 -15.44 9.92
N TYR A 65 9.31 -16.32 8.94
CA TYR A 65 9.89 -15.95 7.64
C TYR A 65 9.00 -14.97 6.88
N THR A 66 7.73 -15.34 6.70
CA THR A 66 6.75 -14.53 5.95
C THR A 66 6.60 -13.15 6.59
N LEU A 67 6.42 -13.08 7.91
CA LEU A 67 6.24 -11.81 8.62
C LEU A 67 7.48 -10.91 8.53
N LEU A 68 8.68 -11.49 8.64
CA LEU A 68 9.93 -10.73 8.48
C LEU A 68 10.12 -10.26 7.03
N ASP A 69 9.80 -11.09 6.05
CA ASP A 69 9.86 -10.73 4.63
C ASP A 69 8.88 -9.60 4.30
N ARG A 70 7.65 -9.65 4.83
CA ARG A 70 6.67 -8.57 4.71
C ARG A 70 7.18 -7.26 5.31
N LEU A 71 7.79 -7.32 6.50
CA LEU A 71 8.38 -6.15 7.16
C LEU A 71 9.49 -5.51 6.30
N HIS A 72 10.40 -6.32 5.75
CA HIS A 72 11.47 -5.85 4.86
C HIS A 72 10.95 -5.35 3.51
N SER A 73 9.92 -5.99 2.97
CA SER A 73 9.20 -5.57 1.75
C SER A 73 8.31 -4.34 1.96
N LYS A 74 8.46 -3.71 3.12
CA LYS A 74 7.77 -2.52 3.59
C LYS A 74 6.26 -2.63 3.69
N GLN A 75 5.70 -3.83 3.68
CA GLN A 75 4.27 -4.02 3.82
C GLN A 75 3.83 -3.62 5.23
N LEU A 76 2.58 -3.15 5.33
CA LEU A 76 1.97 -2.83 6.61
C LEU A 76 1.46 -4.10 7.28
N VAL A 77 1.44 -4.10 8.61
CA VAL A 77 0.74 -5.14 9.38
C VAL A 77 -0.79 -5.00 9.19
N PRO A 78 -1.56 -6.08 9.43
CA PRO A 78 -3.02 -5.99 9.47
C PRO A 78 -3.47 -4.86 10.40
N SER A 79 -4.61 -4.24 10.09
CA SER A 79 -5.14 -3.16 10.94
C SER A 79 -5.35 -3.68 12.36
N ARG A 80 -5.04 -2.82 13.33
CA ARG A 80 -5.25 -3.07 14.76
C ARG A 80 -6.61 -2.58 15.25
N LEU A 81 -7.45 -2.07 14.35
CA LEU A 81 -8.83 -1.73 14.66
C LEU A 81 -9.61 -2.97 15.12
N PRO A 82 -10.63 -2.82 15.96
CA PRO A 82 -11.51 -3.93 16.31
C PRO A 82 -12.11 -4.57 15.07
N TRP A 83 -12.36 -5.88 15.12
CA TRP A 83 -12.81 -6.68 13.98
C TRP A 83 -14.05 -6.12 13.26
N GLY A 84 -14.96 -5.47 14.00
CA GLY A 84 -16.15 -4.83 13.42
C GLY A 84 -15.86 -3.66 12.46
N PHE A 85 -14.65 -3.10 12.49
CA PHE A 85 -14.22 -2.02 11.60
C PHE A 85 -13.41 -2.51 10.39
N GLN A 86 -12.98 -3.79 10.37
CA GLN A 86 -12.15 -4.34 9.32
C GLN A 86 -13.01 -4.87 8.17
N SER A 87 -13.49 -3.97 7.30
CA SER A 87 -14.19 -4.37 6.08
C SER A 87 -13.21 -4.80 4.97
N VAL A 88 -13.69 -5.57 3.99
CA VAL A 88 -12.87 -5.97 2.84
C VAL A 88 -12.34 -4.75 2.08
N GLU A 89 -13.16 -3.69 1.96
CA GLU A 89 -12.75 -2.44 1.33
C GLU A 89 -11.63 -1.75 2.11
N HIS A 90 -11.68 -1.80 3.45
CA HIS A 90 -10.63 -1.26 4.30
C HIS A 90 -9.32 -2.02 4.08
N ILE A 91 -9.38 -3.35 4.00
CA ILE A 91 -8.22 -4.19 3.74
C ILE A 91 -7.65 -3.89 2.34
N MET A 92 -8.49 -3.88 1.30
CA MET A 92 -8.10 -3.56 -0.08
C MET A 92 -7.44 -2.17 -0.21
N ALA A 93 -7.93 -1.17 0.53
CA ALA A 93 -7.31 0.15 0.56
C ALA A 93 -5.91 0.15 1.18
N ARG A 94 -5.58 -0.83 2.02
CA ARG A 94 -4.31 -0.90 2.77
C ARG A 94 -3.28 -1.86 2.19
N ILE A 95 -3.67 -2.93 1.49
CA ILE A 95 -2.71 -3.96 1.02
C ILE A 95 -1.61 -3.39 0.09
N HIS A 96 -1.89 -2.29 -0.60
CA HIS A 96 -0.92 -1.62 -1.50
C HIS A 96 -0.10 -0.53 -0.80
N LEU A 97 -0.48 -0.13 0.41
CA LEU A 97 0.29 0.84 1.17
C LEU A 97 1.61 0.23 1.63
N ARG A 98 2.64 1.06 1.67
CA ARG A 98 3.97 0.69 2.13
C ARG A 98 4.39 1.68 3.19
N ALA A 99 5.05 1.20 4.24
CA ALA A 99 5.64 2.11 5.20
C ALA A 99 6.83 2.85 4.56
N ASP A 100 6.99 4.09 4.97
CA ASP A 100 8.07 5.00 4.57
C ASP A 100 9.44 4.53 5.09
N LYS A 101 9.46 3.98 6.32
CA LYS A 101 10.68 3.59 7.03
C LYS A 101 11.11 2.15 6.77
N GLU A 102 12.44 1.97 6.77
CA GLU A 102 13.07 0.65 6.82
C GLU A 102 12.74 -0.06 8.13
N ALA A 103 12.81 -1.40 8.11
CA ALA A 103 12.44 -2.26 9.25
C ALA A 103 13.01 -1.75 10.58
N ALA A 104 14.31 -1.47 10.66
CA ALA A 104 14.98 -1.04 11.90
C ALA A 104 14.49 0.29 12.50
N PHE A 105 13.79 1.12 11.73
CA PHE A 105 13.29 2.44 12.15
C PHE A 105 11.77 2.51 12.28
N ARG A 106 11.08 1.37 12.13
CA ARG A 106 9.63 1.29 12.31
C ARG A 106 9.24 1.39 13.79
N PRO A 107 8.03 1.86 14.10
CA PRO A 107 7.53 1.86 15.46
C PRO A 107 7.50 0.44 16.04
N LEU A 108 7.77 0.31 17.34
CA LEU A 108 7.81 -0.99 18.03
C LEU A 108 6.52 -1.80 17.86
N ALA A 109 5.37 -1.14 17.75
CA ALA A 109 4.08 -1.78 17.53
C ALA A 109 4.02 -2.61 16.23
N ASP A 110 4.81 -2.29 15.20
CA ASP A 110 4.86 -3.06 13.94
C ASP A 110 5.56 -4.41 14.09
N PHE A 111 6.24 -4.62 15.22
CA PHE A 111 6.92 -5.87 15.56
C PHE A 111 6.07 -6.82 16.40
N GLU A 112 4.82 -6.47 16.73
CA GLU A 112 3.91 -7.30 17.54
C GLU A 112 3.83 -8.75 16.99
N ASP A 113 3.53 -8.91 15.70
CA ASP A 113 3.28 -10.23 15.11
C ASP A 113 4.58 -11.03 14.95
N ILE A 114 5.69 -10.35 14.64
CA ILE A 114 7.02 -10.98 14.59
C ILE A 114 7.45 -11.43 15.99
N TYR A 115 7.19 -10.64 17.03
CA TYR A 115 7.46 -11.00 18.41
C TYR A 115 6.73 -12.30 18.80
N TYR A 116 5.44 -12.42 18.46
CA TYR A 116 4.69 -13.65 18.69
C TYR A 116 5.29 -14.85 17.95
N ALA A 117 5.52 -14.71 16.64
CA ALA A 117 6.09 -15.78 15.81
C ALA A 117 7.50 -16.18 16.28
N LEU A 118 8.30 -15.22 16.74
CA LEU A 118 9.65 -15.43 17.24
C LEU A 118 9.63 -16.24 18.54
N LEU A 119 8.82 -15.87 19.52
CA LEU A 119 8.70 -16.60 20.78
C LEU A 119 8.20 -18.04 20.58
N ALA A 120 7.16 -18.21 19.75
CA ALA A 120 6.69 -19.53 19.37
C ALA A 120 7.82 -20.36 18.73
N ARG A 121 8.59 -19.76 17.82
CA ARG A 121 9.69 -20.45 17.15
C ARG A 121 10.82 -20.82 18.12
N MET A 122 11.16 -19.95 19.06
CA MET A 122 12.18 -20.25 20.09
C MET A 122 11.78 -21.46 20.92
N GLN A 123 10.52 -21.53 21.36
CA GLN A 123 10.02 -22.68 22.11
C GLN A 123 10.02 -23.96 21.30
N GLU A 124 9.56 -23.92 20.04
CA GLU A 124 9.56 -25.08 19.15
C GLU A 124 10.98 -25.63 18.95
N VAL A 125 11.95 -24.73 18.73
CA VAL A 125 13.36 -25.11 18.57
C VAL A 125 13.91 -25.70 19.87
N ALA A 126 13.68 -25.07 21.02
CA ALA A 126 14.12 -25.58 22.32
C ALA A 126 13.55 -26.98 22.62
N GLN A 127 12.23 -27.15 22.47
CA GLN A 127 11.56 -28.44 22.67
C GLN A 127 12.08 -29.53 21.73
N LEU A 128 12.37 -29.19 20.48
CA LEU A 128 12.92 -30.16 19.53
C LEU A 128 14.36 -30.56 19.89
N ILE A 129 15.18 -29.64 20.38
CA ILE A 129 16.53 -29.92 20.88
C ILE A 129 16.42 -30.89 22.06
N ASP A 130 15.59 -30.56 23.05
CA ASP A 130 15.38 -31.39 24.25
C ASP A 130 14.92 -32.80 23.88
N LEU A 131 13.91 -32.91 23.01
CA LEU A 131 13.36 -34.19 22.57
C LEU A 131 14.44 -35.07 21.94
N ARG A 132 15.29 -34.51 21.07
CA ARG A 132 16.34 -35.26 20.35
C ARG A 132 17.46 -35.73 21.26
N ILE A 133 17.83 -34.92 22.25
CA ILE A 133 18.86 -35.26 23.23
C ILE A 133 18.31 -36.32 24.18
N GLN A 134 17.10 -36.13 24.72
CA GLN A 134 16.48 -37.08 25.65
C GLN A 134 16.19 -38.44 25.02
N SER A 135 15.87 -38.48 23.73
CA SER A 135 15.67 -39.74 23.01
C SER A 135 16.97 -40.41 22.58
N GLY A 136 18.13 -39.79 22.79
CA GLY A 136 19.44 -40.29 22.37
C GLY A 136 19.66 -40.28 20.85
N PHE A 137 18.87 -39.51 20.09
CA PHE A 137 19.12 -39.36 18.64
C PHE A 137 20.33 -38.46 18.37
N ASN A 138 20.62 -37.53 19.27
CA ASN A 138 21.71 -36.59 19.16
C ASN A 138 22.36 -36.33 20.53
N ASP A 139 23.67 -36.14 20.52
CA ASP A 139 24.40 -35.65 21.69
C ASP A 139 24.38 -34.11 21.75
N GLU A 140 24.57 -33.53 22.93
CA GLU A 140 24.67 -32.07 23.14
C GLU A 140 25.72 -31.38 22.25
N SER A 141 26.80 -32.09 21.93
CA SER A 141 27.89 -31.62 21.06
C SER A 141 27.59 -31.75 19.56
N THR A 142 26.40 -32.25 19.19
CA THR A 142 26.00 -32.38 17.79
C THR A 142 25.88 -31.00 17.16
N ILE A 143 26.54 -30.81 16.01
CA ILE A 143 26.51 -29.55 15.27
C ILE A 143 25.21 -29.47 14.45
N VAL A 144 24.49 -28.35 14.56
CA VAL A 144 23.17 -28.12 13.95
C VAL A 144 23.24 -27.97 12.43
N CYS A 145 24.28 -27.33 11.91
CA CYS A 145 24.56 -27.21 10.47
C CYS A 145 26.07 -27.04 10.25
N LYS A 146 26.58 -27.25 9.04
CA LYS A 146 28.03 -27.18 8.78
C LYS A 146 28.59 -25.81 9.17
N GLY A 147 29.45 -25.77 10.20
CA GLY A 147 30.03 -24.53 10.73
C GLY A 147 29.09 -23.72 11.64
N GLY A 148 27.93 -24.27 12.01
CA GLY A 148 26.99 -23.66 12.96
C GLY A 148 27.27 -24.07 14.41
N PRO A 149 26.39 -23.67 15.35
CA PRO A 149 26.53 -24.03 16.76
C PRO A 149 26.26 -25.52 16.99
N THR A 150 26.73 -26.01 18.13
CA THR A 150 26.24 -27.25 18.73
C THR A 150 24.81 -27.09 19.26
N LEU A 151 24.11 -28.19 19.53
CA LEU A 151 22.77 -28.16 20.12
C LEU A 151 22.77 -27.47 21.48
N SER A 152 23.79 -27.71 22.31
CA SER A 152 23.94 -27.06 23.62
C SER A 152 24.16 -25.55 23.51
N GLU A 153 25.05 -25.12 22.61
CA GLU A 153 25.29 -23.68 22.36
C GLU A 153 24.04 -22.98 21.80
N LEU A 154 23.32 -23.62 20.89
CA LEU A 154 22.06 -23.07 20.38
C LEU A 154 21.01 -22.94 21.49
N HIS A 155 20.89 -23.97 22.33
CA HIS A 155 19.97 -23.94 23.46
C HIS A 155 20.31 -22.82 24.46
N ALA A 156 21.60 -22.64 24.78
CA ALA A 156 22.05 -21.54 25.64
C ALA A 156 21.72 -20.17 25.03
N CYS A 157 21.98 -19.99 23.73
CA CYS A 157 21.62 -18.76 23.01
C CYS A 157 20.11 -18.48 23.05
N LEU A 158 19.26 -19.51 22.86
CA LEU A 158 17.82 -19.38 22.98
C LEU A 158 17.38 -18.95 24.38
N LEU A 159 18.02 -19.49 25.42
CA LEU A 159 17.74 -19.12 26.81
C LEU A 159 18.07 -17.65 27.07
N GLU A 160 19.22 -17.16 26.60
CA GLU A 160 19.63 -15.75 26.74
C GLU A 160 18.61 -14.81 26.09
N TYR A 161 18.19 -15.09 24.86
CA TYR A 161 17.15 -14.28 24.20
C TYR A 161 15.78 -14.43 24.88
N TRP A 162 15.47 -15.61 25.42
CA TRP A 162 14.21 -15.82 26.12
C TRP A 162 14.16 -14.95 27.36
N GLU A 163 15.23 -14.86 28.13
CA GLU A 163 15.33 -13.96 29.29
C GLU A 163 15.09 -12.49 28.92
N ILE A 164 15.61 -12.03 27.77
CA ILE A 164 15.40 -10.67 27.27
C ILE A 164 13.92 -10.43 26.92
N PHE A 165 13.34 -11.29 26.08
CA PHE A 165 11.97 -11.11 25.60
C PHE A 165 10.90 -11.41 26.65
N ASN A 166 11.26 -12.20 27.67
CA ASN A 166 10.40 -12.55 28.79
C ASN A 166 10.61 -11.63 30.01
N ASP A 167 11.48 -10.61 29.90
CA ASP A 167 11.62 -9.57 30.92
C ASP A 167 10.33 -8.72 30.97
N PRO A 168 9.74 -8.48 32.17
CA PRO A 168 8.57 -7.61 32.33
C PRO A 168 8.71 -6.23 31.70
N ARG A 169 9.93 -5.68 31.63
CA ARG A 169 10.24 -4.38 31.02
C ARG A 169 10.16 -4.41 29.50
N CYS A 170 10.54 -5.54 28.87
CA CYS A 170 10.37 -5.75 27.43
C CYS A 170 8.89 -5.87 27.09
N ALA A 171 8.17 -6.71 27.83
CA ALA A 171 6.73 -6.92 27.64
C ALA A 171 5.94 -5.63 27.84
N LYS A 172 6.29 -4.81 28.84
CA LYS A 172 5.68 -3.50 29.05
C LYS A 172 5.88 -2.56 27.87
N ALA A 173 7.10 -2.46 27.33
CA ALA A 173 7.39 -1.59 26.20
C ALA A 173 6.55 -1.95 24.97
N LEU A 174 6.46 -3.26 24.65
CA LEU A 174 5.63 -3.78 23.57
C LEU A 174 4.14 -3.55 23.84
N ASP A 175 3.67 -3.82 25.05
CA ASP A 175 2.28 -3.62 25.46
C ASP A 175 1.83 -2.15 25.33
N ASP A 176 2.64 -1.23 25.84
CA ASP A 176 2.39 0.20 25.76
C ASP A 176 2.42 0.68 24.29
N ALA A 177 3.40 0.25 23.49
CA ALA A 177 3.50 0.62 22.08
C ALA A 177 2.32 0.10 21.23
N VAL A 178 1.89 -1.15 21.46
CA VAL A 178 0.74 -1.73 20.76
C VAL A 178 -0.56 -1.04 21.17
N ARG A 179 -0.72 -0.70 22.45
CA ARG A 179 -1.87 0.06 22.96
C ARG A 179 -1.94 1.44 22.32
N GLU A 180 -0.81 2.16 22.28
CA GLU A 180 -0.71 3.47 21.65
C GLU A 180 -1.04 3.41 20.15
N ALA A 181 -0.49 2.44 19.43
CA ALA A 181 -0.78 2.25 18.00
C ALA A 181 -2.26 1.94 17.74
N ARG A 182 -2.91 1.16 18.62
CA ARG A 182 -4.36 0.91 18.55
C ARG A 182 -5.18 2.16 18.79
N ALA A 183 -4.81 2.97 19.79
CA ALA A 183 -5.45 4.26 20.03
C ALA A 183 -5.30 5.19 18.82
N GLN A 184 -4.11 5.24 18.22
CA GLN A 184 -3.85 6.03 17.04
C GLN A 184 -4.66 5.56 15.81
N GLU A 185 -4.75 4.25 15.56
CA GLU A 185 -5.60 3.72 14.47
C GLU A 185 -7.09 4.02 14.70
N MET A 186 -7.59 3.92 15.95
CA MET A 186 -8.96 4.30 16.29
C MET A 186 -9.22 5.79 16.04
N ARG A 187 -8.26 6.66 16.40
CA ARG A 187 -8.34 8.10 16.11
C ARG A 187 -8.43 8.36 14.60
N GLU A 188 -7.58 7.71 13.81
CA GLU A 188 -7.58 7.84 12.34
C GLU A 188 -8.91 7.37 11.74
N GLU A 189 -9.47 6.28 12.26
CA GLU A 189 -10.77 5.78 11.84
C GLU A 189 -11.91 6.74 12.17
N ILE A 190 -11.91 7.37 13.35
CA ILE A 190 -12.90 8.40 13.71
C ILE A 190 -12.82 9.57 12.72
N ILE A 191 -11.62 10.06 12.41
CA ILE A 191 -11.40 11.14 11.43
C ILE A 191 -11.94 10.72 10.06
N ARG A 192 -11.61 9.51 9.61
CA ARG A 192 -12.11 8.96 8.34
C ARG A 192 -13.64 8.87 8.31
N GLN A 193 -14.30 8.58 9.44
CA GLN A 193 -15.76 8.56 9.52
C GLN A 193 -16.38 9.95 9.43
N VAL A 194 -15.71 10.97 9.97
CA VAL A 194 -16.09 12.39 9.79
C VAL A 194 -16.00 12.78 8.32
N ASP A 195 -14.89 12.45 7.65
CA ASP A 195 -14.67 12.78 6.23
C ASP A 195 -15.75 12.17 5.33
N ASN A 196 -16.14 10.93 5.66
CA ASN A 196 -17.21 10.23 4.97
C ASN A 196 -18.62 10.64 5.42
N ARG A 197 -18.76 11.68 6.25
CA ARG A 197 -20.03 12.19 6.80
C ARG A 197 -20.86 11.12 7.52
N LYS A 198 -20.20 10.09 8.08
CA LYS A 198 -20.86 9.01 8.85
C LYS A 198 -21.16 9.44 10.29
N ILE A 199 -20.31 10.30 10.84
CA ILE A 199 -20.49 10.91 12.17
C ILE A 199 -20.32 12.43 12.08
N SER A 200 -20.94 13.16 13.00
CA SER A 200 -20.78 14.62 13.09
C SER A 200 -19.44 14.98 13.73
N MET A 201 -18.97 16.21 13.49
CA MET A 201 -17.76 16.75 14.13
C MET A 201 -17.86 16.73 15.66
N ASP A 202 -19.04 17.02 16.22
CA ASP A 202 -19.23 17.05 17.67
C ASP A 202 -19.19 15.64 18.26
N ALA A 203 -19.79 14.64 17.59
CA ALA A 203 -19.69 13.25 18.00
C ALA A 203 -18.24 12.73 17.92
N ALA A 204 -17.49 13.14 16.90
CA ALA A 204 -16.08 12.79 16.79
C ALA A 204 -15.22 13.39 17.92
N ARG A 205 -15.49 14.64 18.32
CA ARG A 205 -14.83 15.26 19.48
C ARG A 205 -15.12 14.51 20.78
N GLU A 206 -16.37 14.12 20.99
CA GLU A 206 -16.78 13.31 22.15
C GLU A 206 -16.03 11.97 22.17
N GLN A 207 -16.04 11.23 21.06
CA GLN A 207 -15.35 9.94 20.95
C GLN A 207 -13.83 10.05 21.13
N LEU A 208 -13.20 11.10 20.59
CA LEU A 208 -11.77 11.35 20.80
C LEU A 208 -11.47 11.72 22.26
N GLY A 209 -12.34 12.51 22.90
CA GLY A 209 -12.23 12.82 24.32
C GLY A 209 -12.32 11.56 25.20
N GLU A 210 -13.25 10.66 24.86
CA GLU A 210 -13.37 9.36 25.53
C GLU A 210 -12.15 8.47 25.30
N LEU A 211 -11.63 8.40 24.07
CA LEU A 211 -10.51 7.53 23.71
C LEU A 211 -9.23 7.82 24.52
N PHE A 212 -8.99 9.10 24.84
CA PHE A 212 -7.84 9.54 25.63
C PHE A 212 -8.14 9.71 27.13
N ASN A 213 -9.37 9.40 27.58
CA ASN A 213 -9.66 9.29 28.99
C ASN A 213 -8.79 8.16 29.59
N PRO A 214 -8.03 8.39 30.69
CA PRO A 214 -7.16 7.36 31.28
C PRO A 214 -7.85 6.03 31.56
N ASP A 215 -9.13 6.04 31.98
CA ASP A 215 -9.87 4.82 32.29
C ASP A 215 -10.18 4.01 31.02
N VAL A 216 -10.51 4.69 29.93
CA VAL A 216 -10.79 4.08 28.63
C VAL A 216 -9.49 3.64 27.95
N TYR A 217 -8.47 4.50 27.94
CA TYR A 217 -7.17 4.22 27.36
C TYR A 217 -6.52 2.99 27.99
N ASN A 218 -6.55 2.89 29.33
CA ASN A 218 -6.06 1.70 30.04
C ASN A 218 -6.89 0.44 29.75
N GLY A 219 -8.13 0.59 29.32
CA GLY A 219 -8.99 -0.48 28.83
C GLY A 219 -8.69 -0.93 27.39
N ILE A 220 -7.93 -0.14 26.62
CA ILE A 220 -7.47 -0.55 25.29
C ILE A 220 -6.49 -1.71 25.46
N LEU A 221 -6.85 -2.84 24.86
CA LEU A 221 -5.98 -4.02 24.82
C LEU A 221 -4.64 -3.62 24.21
N GLY A 222 -3.54 -3.92 24.92
CA GLY A 222 -2.18 -3.82 24.39
C GLY A 222 -1.74 -5.15 23.79
N LEU A 223 -0.59 -5.66 24.22
CA LEU A 223 -0.07 -6.94 23.76
C LEU A 223 -1.03 -8.07 24.16
N HIS A 224 -1.30 -8.99 23.22
CA HIS A 224 -2.08 -10.19 23.50
C HIS A 224 -1.17 -11.27 24.11
N PHE A 225 -1.17 -11.38 25.43
CA PHE A 225 -0.38 -12.37 26.16
C PHE A 225 -0.93 -13.79 25.94
N VAL A 226 -0.34 -14.55 25.02
CA VAL A 226 -0.67 -15.96 24.81
C VAL A 226 -0.04 -16.78 25.92
N ARG A 227 -0.87 -17.53 26.65
CA ARG A 227 -0.40 -18.39 27.74
C ARG A 227 0.68 -19.35 27.23
N ASP A 228 1.82 -19.30 27.90
CA ASP A 228 3.00 -20.13 27.62
C ASP A 228 3.53 -20.03 26.18
N TRP A 229 3.10 -19.04 25.38
CA TRP A 229 3.49 -18.85 23.97
C TRP A 229 3.42 -20.10 23.08
N ALA A 230 2.53 -21.04 23.44
CA ALA A 230 2.45 -22.35 22.80
C ALA A 230 2.38 -22.22 21.27
N PRO A 231 3.30 -22.85 20.51
CA PRO A 231 3.44 -22.57 19.08
C PRO A 231 2.16 -22.73 18.27
N ALA A 232 1.37 -23.77 18.56
CA ALA A 232 0.10 -24.02 17.88
C ALA A 232 -0.95 -22.90 18.12
N ILE A 233 -1.00 -22.34 19.34
CA ILE A 233 -1.94 -21.27 19.68
C ILE A 233 -1.53 -19.96 19.01
N VAL A 234 -0.22 -19.67 19.00
CA VAL A 234 0.32 -18.51 18.29
C VAL A 234 0.09 -18.62 16.79
N SER A 235 0.35 -19.78 16.18
CA SER A 235 0.06 -20.01 14.77
C SER A 235 -1.41 -19.81 14.44
N MET A 236 -2.33 -20.40 15.21
CA MET A 236 -3.77 -20.21 15.02
C MET A 236 -4.18 -18.73 15.16
N TYR A 237 -3.63 -18.02 16.14
CA TYR A 237 -3.89 -16.59 16.34
C TYR A 237 -3.44 -15.76 15.15
N LEU A 238 -2.21 -15.97 14.68
CA LEU A 238 -1.65 -15.25 13.54
C LEU A 238 -2.38 -15.60 12.24
N GLU A 239 -2.70 -16.88 12.01
CA GLU A 239 -3.51 -17.33 10.87
C GLU A 239 -4.85 -16.61 10.86
N HIS A 240 -5.58 -16.59 11.97
CA HIS A 240 -6.85 -15.89 12.07
C HIS A 240 -6.72 -14.38 11.81
N LYS A 241 -5.65 -13.74 12.32
CA LYS A 241 -5.39 -12.30 12.10
C LYS A 241 -5.06 -11.96 10.64
N TYR A 242 -4.28 -12.80 9.97
CA TYR A 242 -3.80 -12.54 8.62
C TYR A 242 -4.69 -13.11 7.51
N GLN A 243 -5.57 -14.06 7.82
CA GLN A 243 -6.44 -14.72 6.84
C GLN A 243 -7.18 -13.72 5.94
N PRO A 244 -7.86 -12.66 6.46
CA PRO A 244 -8.57 -11.72 5.59
C PRO A 244 -7.63 -10.94 4.66
N VAL A 245 -6.42 -10.61 5.14
CA VAL A 245 -5.41 -9.89 4.35
C VAL A 245 -4.90 -10.78 3.21
N PHE A 246 -4.55 -12.03 3.53
CA PHE A 246 -4.06 -12.97 2.54
C PHE A 246 -5.11 -13.38 1.52
N ASP A 247 -6.38 -13.50 1.91
CA ASP A 247 -7.45 -13.81 0.96
C ASP A 247 -7.65 -12.68 -0.05
N VAL A 248 -7.54 -11.42 0.40
CA VAL A 248 -7.60 -10.25 -0.49
C VAL A 248 -6.36 -10.16 -1.38
N GLU A 249 -5.15 -10.42 -0.86
CA GLU A 249 -3.92 -10.44 -1.65
C GLU A 249 -3.95 -11.53 -2.73
N LYS A 250 -4.41 -12.75 -2.40
CA LYS A 250 -4.61 -13.83 -3.39
C LYS A 250 -5.58 -13.44 -4.49
N LEU A 251 -6.68 -12.79 -4.12
CA LEU A 251 -7.67 -12.32 -5.09
C LEU A 251 -7.06 -11.28 -6.02
N ASP A 252 -6.38 -10.26 -5.47
CA ASP A 252 -5.73 -9.21 -6.26
C ASP A 252 -4.66 -9.77 -7.20
N GLU A 253 -3.80 -10.67 -6.72
CA GLU A 253 -2.78 -11.31 -7.56
C GLU A 253 -3.41 -12.12 -8.71
N SER A 254 -4.49 -12.86 -8.44
CA SER A 254 -5.22 -13.60 -9.47
C SER A 254 -5.85 -12.67 -10.52
N GLU A 255 -6.40 -11.52 -10.09
CA GLU A 255 -6.92 -10.51 -11.01
C GLU A 255 -5.83 -9.87 -11.84
N GLN A 256 -4.68 -9.57 -11.23
CA GLN A 256 -3.53 -9.02 -11.93
C GLN A 256 -3.01 -10.00 -12.99
N GLU A 257 -2.91 -11.29 -12.68
CA GLU A 257 -2.49 -12.32 -13.63
C GLU A 257 -3.45 -12.39 -14.82
N ILE A 258 -4.76 -12.37 -14.58
CA ILE A 258 -5.79 -12.35 -15.64
C ILE A 258 -5.64 -11.09 -16.52
N ARG A 259 -5.41 -9.91 -15.90
CA ARG A 259 -5.21 -8.65 -16.64
C ARG A 259 -3.96 -8.71 -17.51
N LEU A 260 -2.84 -9.18 -16.96
CA LEU A 260 -1.58 -9.33 -17.69
C LEU A 260 -1.73 -10.30 -18.85
N SER A 261 -2.38 -11.44 -18.64
CA SER A 261 -2.64 -12.44 -19.69
C SER A 261 -3.46 -11.83 -20.84
N ARG A 262 -4.56 -11.13 -20.54
CA ARG A 262 -5.37 -10.43 -21.57
C ARG A 262 -4.58 -9.36 -22.33
N THR A 263 -3.71 -8.61 -21.64
CA THR A 263 -2.86 -7.62 -22.33
C THR A 263 -1.81 -8.26 -23.22
N ALA A 264 -1.23 -9.39 -22.80
CA ALA A 264 -0.28 -10.16 -23.59
C ALA A 264 -0.96 -10.75 -24.85
N GLU A 265 -2.16 -11.31 -24.71
CA GLU A 265 -2.95 -11.82 -25.84
C GLU A 265 -3.28 -10.72 -26.85
N ARG A 266 -3.73 -9.54 -26.39
CA ARG A 266 -3.99 -8.39 -27.27
C ARG A 266 -2.73 -7.94 -28.00
N ARG A 267 -1.58 -7.90 -27.31
CA ARG A 267 -0.29 -7.57 -27.94
C ARG A 267 0.11 -8.60 -28.99
N ALA A 268 -0.09 -9.88 -28.71
CA ALA A 268 0.19 -10.96 -29.66
C ALA A 268 -0.72 -10.88 -30.90
N GLN A 269 -2.01 -10.58 -30.72
CA GLN A 269 -2.95 -10.39 -31.83
C GLN A 269 -2.58 -9.19 -32.70
N LEU A 270 -2.19 -8.06 -32.09
CA LEU A 270 -1.73 -6.89 -32.82
C LEU A 270 -0.43 -7.15 -33.59
N ALA A 271 0.51 -7.89 -32.99
CA ALA A 271 1.74 -8.30 -33.66
C ALA A 271 1.44 -9.20 -34.87
N ALA A 272 0.55 -10.19 -34.72
CA ALA A 272 0.13 -11.07 -35.81
C ALA A 272 -0.55 -10.28 -36.94
N LEU A 273 -1.44 -9.32 -36.63
CA LEU A 273 -2.07 -8.46 -37.63
C LEU A 273 -1.05 -7.57 -38.37
N GLN A 274 -0.04 -7.06 -37.67
CA GLN A 274 1.03 -6.28 -38.29
C GLN A 274 1.89 -7.15 -39.23
N GLU A 275 2.15 -8.40 -38.85
CA GLU A 275 2.86 -9.37 -39.68
C GLU A 275 2.06 -9.69 -40.94
N THR A 276 0.77 -10.02 -40.82
CA THR A 276 -0.12 -10.24 -41.98
C THR A 276 -0.18 -9.01 -42.90
N ARG A 277 -0.20 -7.79 -42.34
CA ARG A 277 -0.18 -6.55 -43.13
C ARG A 277 1.15 -6.35 -43.87
N ARG A 278 2.28 -6.70 -43.25
CA ARG A 278 3.60 -6.67 -43.91
C ARG A 278 3.68 -7.69 -45.04
N GLU A 279 3.13 -8.88 -44.85
CA GLU A 279 3.05 -9.90 -45.91
C GLU A 279 2.20 -9.42 -47.09
N GLN A 280 1.02 -8.82 -46.82
CA GLN A 280 0.17 -8.23 -47.85
C GLN A 280 0.87 -7.09 -48.60
N GLN A 281 1.58 -6.21 -47.89
CA GLN A 281 2.38 -5.14 -48.52
C GLN A 281 3.54 -5.67 -49.38
N THR A 282 4.10 -6.84 -49.04
CA THR A 282 5.17 -7.46 -49.83
C THR A 282 4.63 -8.09 -51.12
N GLN A 283 3.35 -8.49 -51.15
CA GLN A 283 2.70 -9.06 -52.34
C GLN A 283 2.12 -8.00 -53.28
N GLU A 284 1.72 -6.82 -52.78
CA GLU A 284 1.38 -5.69 -53.66
C GLU A 284 2.65 -5.19 -54.35
N GLN A 285 2.68 -5.28 -55.70
CA GLN A 285 3.80 -4.82 -56.53
C GLN A 285 4.27 -3.41 -56.10
N PRO A 286 5.59 -3.15 -56.15
CA PRO A 286 6.15 -1.87 -55.73
C PRO A 286 5.46 -0.75 -56.50
N ARG A 287 4.56 -0.03 -55.82
CA ARG A 287 4.07 1.25 -56.34
C ARG A 287 5.32 2.12 -56.57
N PRO A 288 5.44 2.79 -57.72
CA PRO A 288 6.59 3.63 -58.00
C PRO A 288 6.77 4.57 -56.82
N MET A 289 7.94 4.50 -56.17
CA MET A 289 8.32 5.35 -55.05
C MET A 289 7.97 6.79 -55.44
N ARG A 290 6.94 7.36 -54.81
CA ARG A 290 6.88 8.81 -54.68
C ARG A 290 8.11 9.18 -53.86
N GLU A 291 8.95 10.03 -54.44
CA GLU A 291 10.14 10.55 -53.77
C GLU A 291 9.75 10.99 -52.36
N PRO A 292 10.55 10.63 -51.34
CA PRO A 292 10.28 11.09 -49.98
C PRO A 292 10.20 12.61 -50.02
N MET A 293 9.02 13.16 -49.73
CA MET A 293 8.85 14.59 -49.54
C MET A 293 9.91 15.03 -48.54
N SER A 294 10.69 16.02 -48.94
CA SER A 294 11.69 16.63 -48.08
C SER A 294 11.01 17.11 -46.80
N ALA A 295 11.74 17.12 -45.68
CA ALA A 295 11.23 17.74 -44.45
C ALA A 295 10.80 19.20 -44.69
N ALA A 296 11.40 19.86 -45.70
CA ALA A 296 10.98 21.16 -46.20
C ALA A 296 9.57 21.11 -46.82
N ASP A 297 9.29 20.13 -47.70
CA ASP A 297 8.00 20.01 -48.38
C ASP A 297 6.85 19.67 -47.42
N VAL A 298 7.13 18.93 -46.33
CA VAL A 298 6.12 18.63 -45.28
C VAL A 298 5.85 19.86 -44.42
N SER A 299 6.89 20.61 -44.07
CA SER A 299 6.75 21.88 -43.36
C SER A 299 5.97 22.88 -44.20
N ASP A 300 6.28 22.98 -45.50
CA ASP A 300 5.60 23.87 -46.44
C ASP A 300 4.14 23.45 -46.65
N ALA A 301 3.84 22.17 -46.78
CA ALA A 301 2.46 21.67 -46.88
C ALA A 301 1.62 21.94 -45.62
N ILE A 302 2.22 21.84 -44.42
CA ILE A 302 1.55 22.20 -43.16
C ILE A 302 1.34 23.71 -43.07
N TYR A 303 2.33 24.51 -43.51
CA TYR A 303 2.26 25.97 -43.54
C TYR A 303 1.23 26.48 -44.55
N GLU A 304 1.09 25.80 -45.69
CA GLU A 304 0.15 26.11 -46.76
C GLU A 304 -1.28 25.74 -46.37
N ALA A 305 -1.50 24.54 -45.80
CA ALA A 305 -2.80 24.12 -45.29
C ALA A 305 -3.33 25.01 -44.16
N LEU A 306 -2.45 25.50 -43.27
CA LEU A 306 -2.83 26.41 -42.18
C LEU A 306 -2.97 27.88 -42.66
N SER A 307 -2.31 28.25 -43.75
CA SER A 307 -2.40 29.61 -44.33
C SER A 307 -3.68 29.83 -45.14
N GLU A 308 -4.34 28.77 -45.61
CA GLU A 308 -5.59 28.89 -46.38
C GLU A 308 -6.83 29.11 -45.50
N GLU A 309 -6.81 28.67 -44.24
CA GLU A 309 -8.00 28.77 -43.36
C GLU A 309 -8.15 30.12 -42.65
N ASP A 310 -7.07 30.83 -42.29
CA ASP A 310 -7.13 32.16 -41.69
C ASP A 310 -5.77 32.90 -41.74
N PRO A 311 -5.59 33.90 -42.64
CA PRO A 311 -4.31 34.59 -42.80
C PRO A 311 -3.90 35.44 -41.58
N SER A 312 -4.82 35.72 -40.65
CA SER A 312 -4.49 36.48 -39.43
C SER A 312 -3.73 35.67 -38.38
N LYS A 313 -3.78 34.33 -38.45
CA LYS A 313 -3.12 33.43 -37.50
C LYS A 313 -1.72 32.99 -37.91
N LYS A 314 -1.26 33.44 -39.08
CA LYS A 314 0.01 33.02 -39.68
C LYS A 314 1.23 33.41 -38.84
N ASP A 315 1.16 34.57 -38.17
CA ASP A 315 2.21 35.03 -37.27
C ASP A 315 2.14 34.31 -35.91
N GLU A 316 0.94 33.97 -35.42
CA GLU A 316 0.73 33.24 -34.17
C GLU A 316 1.20 31.79 -34.25
N VAL A 317 0.93 31.11 -35.38
CA VAL A 317 1.41 29.74 -35.62
C VAL A 317 2.93 29.70 -35.80
N ARG A 318 3.52 30.70 -36.45
CA ARG A 318 4.97 30.83 -36.56
C ARG A 318 5.61 31.02 -35.18
N GLU A 319 5.03 31.87 -34.33
CA GLU A 319 5.50 32.07 -32.96
C GLU A 319 5.38 30.79 -32.12
N ILE A 320 4.30 30.01 -32.27
CA ILE A 320 4.12 28.72 -31.58
C ILE A 320 5.16 27.70 -32.03
N LEU A 321 5.45 27.60 -33.33
CA LEU A 321 6.44 26.66 -33.85
C LEU A 321 7.88 27.04 -33.45
N GLU A 322 8.20 28.34 -33.42
CA GLU A 322 9.48 28.83 -32.91
C GLU A 322 9.61 28.63 -31.38
N ARG A 323 8.53 28.80 -30.63
CA ARG A 323 8.50 28.50 -29.18
C ARG A 323 8.64 27.02 -28.89
N LEU A 324 7.97 26.15 -29.65
CA LEU A 324 8.07 24.70 -29.48
C LEU A 324 9.47 24.20 -29.82
N SER A 325 10.14 24.76 -30.83
CA SER A 325 11.53 24.41 -31.13
C SER A 325 12.51 24.92 -30.05
N ALA A 326 12.26 26.09 -29.46
CA ALA A 326 13.07 26.61 -28.36
C ALA A 326 12.88 25.80 -27.05
N ILE A 327 11.66 25.30 -26.79
CA ILE A 327 11.35 24.46 -25.61
C ILE A 327 12.01 23.08 -25.75
N THR A 328 12.01 22.47 -26.94
CA THR A 328 12.69 21.20 -27.15
C THR A 328 14.21 21.32 -27.05
N MET A 329 14.80 22.46 -27.42
CA MET A 329 16.24 22.69 -27.26
C MET A 329 16.68 22.99 -25.82
N THR A 330 15.87 23.70 -25.02
CA THR A 330 16.20 24.04 -23.62
C THR A 330 16.01 22.86 -22.65
N ALA A 331 15.13 21.92 -22.97
CA ALA A 331 14.92 20.69 -22.20
C ALA A 331 16.10 19.70 -22.31
N GLU A 332 16.81 19.68 -23.45
CA GLU A 332 18.00 18.83 -23.66
C GLU A 332 19.26 19.38 -22.97
N GLU A 333 19.38 20.70 -22.81
CA GLU A 333 20.60 21.33 -22.24
C GLU A 333 20.67 21.31 -20.70
N HIS A 334 19.56 21.16 -19.98
CA HIS A 334 19.55 21.33 -18.51
C HIS A 334 19.30 20.07 -17.70
N GLY A 335 18.89 18.93 -18.29
CA GLY A 335 18.84 17.63 -17.59
C GLY A 335 18.00 17.57 -16.30
N TYR A 336 17.18 18.59 -15.98
CA TYR A 336 16.36 18.64 -14.77
C TYR A 336 14.90 18.35 -15.08
N GLN A 337 14.44 17.18 -14.64
CA GLN A 337 13.05 16.79 -14.61
C GLN A 337 12.43 17.29 -13.29
N TYR A 338 11.92 18.53 -13.26
CA TYR A 338 11.12 18.98 -12.11
C TYR A 338 9.72 18.36 -12.18
N SER A 339 9.47 17.41 -11.28
CA SER A 339 8.16 16.78 -11.05
C SER A 339 7.37 17.57 -10.00
N TYR A 340 6.06 17.70 -10.20
CA TYR A 340 5.08 18.20 -9.23
C TYR A 340 5.21 17.52 -7.83
N GLU A 341 5.75 16.30 -7.79
CA GLU A 341 6.01 15.55 -6.55
C GLU A 341 7.12 16.15 -5.68
N TRP A 342 8.09 16.86 -6.26
CA TRP A 342 9.15 17.52 -5.49
C TRP A 342 8.58 18.64 -4.60
N PHE A 343 7.62 19.40 -5.13
CA PHE A 343 6.95 20.49 -4.40
C PHE A 343 6.09 19.98 -3.23
N LEU A 344 5.44 18.82 -3.39
CA LEU A 344 4.64 18.19 -2.33
C LEU A 344 5.51 17.64 -1.19
N ARG A 345 6.71 17.16 -1.49
CA ARG A 345 7.64 16.62 -0.49
C ARG A 345 8.20 17.70 0.43
N GLU A 346 8.58 18.85 -0.13
CA GLU A 346 9.13 19.99 0.62
C GLU A 346 8.08 20.59 1.57
N ALA A 347 6.81 20.64 1.15
CA ALA A 347 5.69 21.10 1.97
C ALA A 347 5.38 20.15 3.16
N GLN A 348 5.61 18.84 3.01
CA GLN A 348 5.44 17.85 4.08
C GLN A 348 6.59 17.90 5.10
N GLU A 349 7.83 18.09 4.66
CA GLU A 349 9.00 18.23 5.55
C GLU A 349 8.91 19.46 6.45
N TYR A 350 8.33 20.56 5.95
CA TYR A 350 8.12 21.78 6.74
C TYR A 350 7.05 21.63 7.84
N HIS A 351 6.10 20.71 7.68
CA HIS A 351 5.04 20.44 8.66
C HIS A 351 5.48 19.48 9.78
N GLY A 352 6.38 18.53 9.47
CA GLY A 352 6.89 17.56 10.44
C GLY A 352 7.77 18.15 11.54
N GLN A 353 8.40 19.31 11.31
CA GLN A 353 9.31 19.93 12.28
C GLN A 353 8.60 20.71 13.40
N PHE A 354 7.28 20.93 13.30
CA PHE A 354 6.53 21.76 14.26
C PHE A 354 5.91 20.97 15.44
N LEU A 355 5.95 19.63 15.42
CA LEU A 355 5.24 18.77 16.37
C LEU A 355 6.09 18.27 17.55
N ASN A 356 7.32 18.75 17.71
CA ASN A 356 8.25 18.30 18.76
C ASN A 356 8.40 19.35 19.89
N SER A 357 7.36 19.61 20.69
CA SER A 357 7.52 19.91 22.12
C SER A 357 6.19 20.01 22.90
N THR A 358 6.18 19.38 24.08
CA THR A 358 5.25 19.51 25.23
C THR A 358 3.86 18.86 25.13
N ILE A 359 3.66 17.76 25.88
CA ILE A 359 2.70 16.66 25.56
C ILE A 359 1.33 16.72 26.26
N TYR A 360 0.90 17.78 26.97
CA TYR A 360 -0.47 17.74 27.56
C TYR A 360 -1.37 18.96 27.32
N ASP A 361 -0.83 20.16 27.06
CA ASP A 361 -1.64 21.33 26.63
C ASP A 361 -1.63 21.54 25.09
N VAL A 362 -0.69 20.88 24.40
CA VAL A 362 -0.52 20.99 22.94
C VAL A 362 -1.42 20.02 22.18
N HIS A 363 -1.91 18.94 22.81
CA HIS A 363 -2.72 17.95 22.08
C HIS A 363 -4.11 18.48 21.69
N GLU A 364 -4.76 19.27 22.55
CA GLU A 364 -6.07 19.87 22.23
C GLU A 364 -5.91 20.96 21.16
N THR A 365 -4.88 21.80 21.27
CA THR A 365 -4.58 22.83 20.28
C THR A 365 -4.03 22.28 18.95
N ALA A 366 -3.25 21.20 18.96
CA ALA A 366 -2.78 20.52 17.75
C ALA A 366 -3.89 19.73 17.06
N LEU A 367 -4.80 19.11 17.83
CA LEU A 367 -5.99 18.47 17.30
C LEU A 367 -6.94 19.49 16.67
N ASP A 368 -7.21 20.62 17.35
CA ASP A 368 -7.99 21.70 16.78
C ASP A 368 -7.29 22.33 15.57
N ALA A 369 -5.97 22.49 15.59
CA ALA A 369 -5.21 23.00 14.45
C ALA A 369 -5.30 22.04 13.24
N MET A 370 -5.17 20.73 13.46
CA MET A 370 -5.29 19.70 12.43
C MET A 370 -6.71 19.66 11.85
N LEU A 371 -7.74 19.63 12.69
CA LEU A 371 -9.14 19.66 12.26
C LEU A 371 -9.48 20.96 11.52
N ASN A 372 -8.99 22.11 11.97
CA ASN A 372 -9.20 23.40 11.33
C ASN A 372 -8.44 23.50 9.99
N TRP A 373 -7.23 22.95 9.91
CA TRP A 373 -6.51 22.83 8.63
C TRP A 373 -7.28 21.95 7.64
N GLN A 374 -7.85 20.84 8.09
CA GLN A 374 -8.65 19.94 7.26
C GLN A 374 -9.92 20.60 6.73
N VAL A 375 -10.64 21.36 7.58
CA VAL A 375 -11.78 22.20 7.14
C VAL A 375 -11.35 23.22 6.09
N LYS A 376 -10.16 23.81 6.22
CA LYS A 376 -9.64 24.76 5.23
C LYS A 376 -9.29 24.06 3.91
N SER A 377 -8.65 22.90 3.96
CA SER A 377 -8.31 22.10 2.77
C SER A 377 -9.57 21.65 2.01
N GLN A 378 -10.60 21.20 2.73
CA GLN A 378 -11.89 20.84 2.12
C GLN A 378 -12.55 22.04 1.43
N ARG A 379 -12.55 23.22 2.06
CA ARG A 379 -13.05 24.44 1.42
C ARG A 379 -12.26 24.83 0.16
N VAL A 380 -10.95 24.60 0.15
CA VAL A 380 -10.11 24.85 -1.03
C VAL A 380 -10.45 23.88 -2.16
N GLU A 381 -10.70 22.61 -1.85
CA GLU A 381 -11.11 21.61 -2.83
C GLU A 381 -12.51 21.91 -3.39
N GLU A 382 -13.50 22.19 -2.54
CA GLU A 382 -14.85 22.60 -2.94
C GLU A 382 -14.82 23.86 -3.83
N TYR A 383 -13.99 24.84 -3.47
CA TYR A 383 -13.80 26.05 -4.27
C TYR A 383 -13.11 25.75 -5.61
N SER A 384 -12.15 24.81 -5.63
CA SER A 384 -11.47 24.39 -6.86
C SER A 384 -12.42 23.64 -7.81
N GLU A 385 -13.28 22.76 -7.28
CA GLU A 385 -14.33 22.10 -8.06
C GLU A 385 -15.36 23.10 -8.59
N TYR A 386 -15.79 24.06 -7.76
CA TYR A 386 -16.66 25.14 -8.18
C TYR A 386 -16.05 25.94 -9.35
N LEU A 387 -14.77 26.30 -9.26
CA LEU A 387 -14.06 27.00 -10.34
C LEU A 387 -13.96 26.15 -11.61
N ARG A 388 -13.65 24.85 -11.50
CA ARG A 388 -13.62 23.93 -12.65
C ARG A 388 -14.99 23.79 -13.30
N SER A 389 -16.06 23.66 -12.50
CA SER A 389 -17.43 23.56 -12.99
C SER A 389 -17.85 24.83 -13.72
N ARG A 390 -17.52 26.00 -13.17
CA ARG A 390 -17.79 27.29 -13.80
C ARG A 390 -17.02 27.49 -15.09
N ALA A 391 -15.73 27.14 -15.12
CA ALA A 391 -14.92 27.17 -16.34
C ALA A 391 -15.49 26.24 -17.42
N SER A 392 -15.98 25.05 -17.02
CA SER A 392 -16.65 24.12 -17.95
C SER A 392 -17.96 24.69 -18.51
N GLN A 393 -18.77 25.35 -17.68
CA GLN A 393 -19.97 26.06 -18.12
C GLN A 393 -19.64 27.20 -19.10
N ASP A 394 -18.61 27.98 -18.82
CA ASP A 394 -18.18 29.07 -19.71
C ASP A 394 -17.73 28.53 -21.07
N VAL A 395 -16.98 27.42 -21.09
CA VAL A 395 -16.59 26.73 -22.33
C VAL A 395 -17.83 26.22 -23.09
N GLN A 396 -18.79 25.60 -22.40
CA GLN A 396 -20.02 25.13 -23.03
C GLN A 396 -20.86 26.28 -23.62
N ASN A 397 -20.93 27.43 -22.93
CA ASN A 397 -21.62 28.62 -23.43
C ASN A 397 -20.94 29.19 -24.68
N ILE A 398 -19.60 29.23 -24.72
CA ILE A 398 -18.85 29.68 -25.90
C ILE A 398 -19.10 28.74 -27.10
N VAL A 399 -19.02 27.42 -26.89
CA VAL A 399 -19.28 26.42 -27.94
C VAL A 399 -20.73 26.50 -28.42
N GLY A 400 -21.70 26.68 -27.51
CA GLY A 400 -23.10 26.88 -27.83
C GLY A 400 -23.36 28.13 -28.68
N HIS A 401 -22.74 29.26 -28.34
CA HIS A 401 -22.84 30.50 -29.12
C HIS A 401 -22.21 30.39 -30.51
N GLN A 402 -21.07 29.69 -30.64
CA GLN A 402 -20.45 29.43 -31.95
C GLN A 402 -21.33 28.54 -32.82
N HIS A 403 -21.99 27.53 -32.25
CA HIS A 403 -22.91 26.68 -32.99
C HIS A 403 -24.16 27.43 -33.48
N TYR A 404 -24.68 28.36 -32.67
CA TYR A 404 -25.84 29.18 -33.03
C TYR A 404 -25.53 30.20 -34.16
N HIS A 405 -24.33 30.77 -34.17
CA HIS A 405 -23.90 31.65 -35.27
C HIS A 405 -23.56 30.87 -36.55
N ARG A 406 -23.09 29.62 -36.44
CA ARG A 406 -22.80 28.78 -37.61
C ARG A 406 -24.07 28.34 -38.34
N THR A 407 -25.16 28.06 -37.64
CA THR A 407 -26.44 27.64 -38.25
C THR A 407 -27.25 28.80 -38.83
N GLN A 408 -27.06 30.04 -38.36
CA GLN A 408 -27.70 31.21 -38.99
C GLN A 408 -27.05 31.63 -40.31
N ASN A 409 -25.75 31.35 -40.52
CA ASN A 409 -25.08 31.68 -41.77
C ASN A 409 -25.26 30.63 -42.89
N THR A 410 -25.74 29.42 -42.59
CA THR A 410 -25.96 28.37 -43.60
C THR A 410 -27.38 28.37 -44.18
N ASN A 411 -28.30 29.21 -43.69
CA ASN A 411 -29.69 29.26 -44.16
C ASN A 411 -29.98 30.38 -45.18
N SER A 412 -28.96 31.11 -45.66
CA SER A 412 -29.13 32.19 -46.66
C SER A 412 -28.72 31.83 -48.09
N ALA A 413 -28.29 30.60 -48.35
CA ALA A 413 -27.96 30.15 -49.71
C ALA A 413 -28.32 28.67 -49.89
N ASP A 414 -29.59 28.38 -50.16
CA ASP A 414 -29.96 27.50 -51.28
C ASP A 414 -31.48 27.30 -51.30
N GLY A 415 -32.10 27.95 -52.28
CA GLY A 415 -33.41 27.53 -52.76
C GLY A 415 -33.23 26.30 -53.63
N PHE A 416 -33.57 25.13 -53.11
CA PHE A 416 -33.73 23.94 -53.94
C PHE A 416 -35.05 23.23 -53.63
N LYS A 417 -35.90 23.17 -54.67
CA LYS A 417 -37.10 22.34 -54.75
C LYS A 417 -36.67 20.88 -54.93
N GLY A 418 -37.31 19.97 -54.21
CA GLY A 418 -37.29 18.55 -54.54
C GLY A 418 -37.73 17.74 -53.33
N ASP A 419 -39.00 17.40 -53.18
CA ASP A 419 -39.75 16.31 -53.83
C ASP A 419 -39.93 15.16 -52.83
N SER A 420 -41.15 14.68 -52.78
CA SER A 420 -41.66 13.70 -51.84
C SER A 420 -41.12 12.30 -52.14
N THR A 421 -40.73 11.55 -51.10
CA THR A 421 -40.90 10.08 -51.09
C THR A 421 -40.75 9.50 -49.68
N THR A 422 -41.87 8.94 -49.21
CA THR A 422 -42.03 7.74 -48.37
C THR A 422 -40.78 6.93 -47.98
N GLY A 423 -40.71 6.49 -46.72
CA GLY A 423 -39.89 5.33 -46.38
C GLY A 423 -39.57 5.12 -44.90
N GLU A 424 -40.42 4.31 -44.24
CA GLU A 424 -40.01 3.25 -43.29
C GLU A 424 -39.27 3.59 -41.99
N GLY A 425 -40.08 3.67 -40.92
CA GLY A 425 -40.01 2.79 -39.75
C GLY A 425 -38.63 2.31 -39.28
N TYR A 426 -38.12 2.94 -38.21
CA TYR A 426 -37.15 2.30 -37.31
C TYR A 426 -37.75 2.10 -35.93
N LYS A 427 -37.72 0.83 -35.52
CA LYS A 427 -38.20 0.29 -34.26
C LYS A 427 -37.27 0.69 -33.12
N HIS A 428 -37.88 1.07 -32.00
CA HIS A 428 -37.23 1.10 -30.69
C HIS A 428 -36.73 -0.31 -30.31
N PRO A 429 -35.51 -0.47 -29.80
CA PRO A 429 -35.18 -1.63 -28.98
C PRO A 429 -35.71 -1.41 -27.56
N GLU A 430 -36.68 -2.24 -27.19
CA GLU A 430 -37.04 -2.53 -25.80
C GLU A 430 -35.77 -3.00 -25.07
N MET A 431 -35.38 -2.32 -23.99
CA MET A 431 -34.45 -2.87 -23.02
C MET A 431 -35.27 -3.59 -21.95
N ASP A 432 -35.20 -4.91 -22.03
CA ASP A 432 -35.75 -5.85 -21.07
C ASP A 432 -34.97 -5.74 -19.74
N MET A 433 -35.68 -5.40 -18.67
CA MET A 433 -35.17 -5.45 -17.30
C MET A 433 -35.91 -6.55 -16.54
N THR A 434 -35.44 -7.78 -16.69
CA THR A 434 -35.81 -8.88 -15.79
C THR A 434 -34.61 -9.77 -15.50
N ASP A 435 -34.28 -9.84 -14.20
CA ASP A 435 -33.75 -10.97 -13.40
C ASP A 435 -32.56 -10.53 -12.53
N ARG A 436 -32.73 -10.22 -11.24
CA ARG A 436 -33.05 -11.09 -10.08
C ARG A 436 -32.06 -12.24 -9.83
N CYS A 437 -31.35 -12.06 -8.72
CA CYS A 437 -31.26 -13.01 -7.60
C CYS A 437 -30.21 -14.15 -7.62
N LEU A 438 -29.47 -14.16 -6.50
CA LEU A 438 -28.96 -15.31 -5.73
C LEU A 438 -27.69 -15.99 -6.24
N PHE A 439 -26.58 -15.77 -5.55
CA PHE A 439 -26.08 -16.66 -4.48
C PHE A 439 -25.25 -15.88 -3.47
#